data_AF-A0AAX3M7U2-F1
#
_entry.id   AF-A0AAX3M7U2-F1
#
_cell.length_a   1.000
_cell.length_b   1.000
_cell.length_c   1.000
_cell.angle_alpha   90.00
_cell.angle_beta   90.00
_cell.angle_gamma   90.00
#
_symmetry.space_group_name_H-M   'P 1'
#
loop_
_entity.id
_entity.type
_entity.pdbx_description
1 polymer ?
#
loop_
_entity_poly.entity_id
_entity_poly.type
_entity_poly.pdbx_seq_one_letter_code
_entity_poly.pdbx_strand_id
1 'polypeptide(L)' 'MFEKAKYKAGDILVIPMKDNRLGICQVISALYDRFKKVFSFGVLCIREDQVYRSEQHNDRSSDDSSDLY' A
#
# COMPACT_ATOMS: atom_id res chain seq x y z
N MET A 1 -17.78 9.01 -16.95
CA MET A 1 -16.88 10.17 -16.77
C MET A 1 -15.99 9.83 -15.59
N PHE A 2 -14.69 9.59 -15.81
CA PHE A 2 -13.78 9.26 -14.69
C PHE A 2 -13.47 10.53 -13.91
N GLU A 3 -13.75 10.51 -12.61
CA GLU A 3 -13.45 11.64 -11.73
C GLU A 3 -11.94 11.83 -11.64
N LYS A 4 -11.48 13.08 -11.76
CA LYS A 4 -10.05 13.39 -11.73
C LYS A 4 -9.59 13.35 -10.27
N ALA A 5 -8.93 12.27 -9.88
CA ALA A 5 -8.41 12.08 -8.53
C ALA A 5 -7.51 13.28 -8.11
N LYS A 6 -7.79 13.86 -6.94
CA LYS A 6 -6.94 14.87 -6.29
C LYS A 6 -6.19 14.20 -5.15
N TYR A 7 -4.88 14.04 -5.31
CA TYR A 7 -4.00 13.51 -4.28
C TYR A 7 -3.65 14.55 -3.23
N LYS A 8 -3.40 14.17 -1.99
CA LYS A 8 -2.96 15.05 -0.90
C LYS A 8 -1.61 14.58 -0.38
N ALA A 9 -0.88 15.48 0.28
CA ALA A 9 0.32 15.08 1.02
C ALA A 9 -0.06 14.03 2.06
N GLY A 10 0.72 12.97 2.14
CA GLY A 10 0.46 11.80 2.99
C GLY A 10 -0.25 10.64 2.29
N ASP A 11 -0.91 10.86 1.14
CA ASP A 11 -1.57 9.78 0.39
C ASP A 11 -0.56 8.69 0.01
N ILE A 12 -1.00 7.43 0.10
CA ILE A 12 -0.21 6.27 -0.33
C ILE A 12 -0.65 5.86 -1.73
N LEU A 13 0.32 5.78 -2.63
CA LEU A 13 0.17 5.29 -4.00
C LEU A 13 0.76 3.88 -4.09
N VAL A 14 0.03 2.99 -4.75
CA VAL A 14 0.51 1.67 -5.15
C VAL A 14 0.66 1.70 -6.67
N ILE A 15 1.91 1.70 -7.14
CA ILE A 15 2.23 1.83 -8.56
C ILE A 15 2.68 0.46 -9.10
N PRO A 16 1.91 -0.17 -10.01
CA PRO A 16 2.36 -1.41 -10.64
C PRO A 16 3.56 -1.15 -11.55
N MET A 17 4.58 -1.99 -11.42
CA MET A 17 5.77 -2.00 -12.25
C MET A 17 5.66 -3.09 -13.33
N LYS A 18 6.46 -2.98 -14.39
CA LYS A 18 6.40 -3.89 -15.55
C LYS A 18 6.85 -5.33 -15.23
N ASP A 19 7.47 -5.54 -14.08
CA ASP A 19 8.11 -6.79 -13.65
C ASP A 19 7.36 -7.47 -12.49
N ASN A 20 6.03 -7.32 -12.44
CA ASN A 20 5.17 -7.87 -11.39
C ASN A 20 5.55 -7.42 -9.97
N ARG A 21 6.17 -6.23 -9.85
CA ARG A 21 6.43 -5.58 -8.56
C ARG A 21 5.50 -4.39 -8.37
N LEU A 22 5.32 -4.02 -7.12
CA LEU A 22 4.57 -2.85 -6.69
C LEU A 22 5.51 -1.87 -6.00
N GLY A 23 5.49 -0.62 -6.47
CA GLY A 23 6.11 0.50 -5.76
C GLY A 23 5.11 1.11 -4.77
N ILE A 24 5.42 1.04 -3.49
CA ILE A 24 4.66 1.74 -2.44
C ILE A 24 5.27 3.12 -2.27
N CYS A 25 4.50 4.15 -2.58
CA CYS A 25 4.97 5.54 -2.58
C CYS A 25 4.10 6.41 -1.69
N GLN A 26 4.69 7.41 -1.04
CA GLN A 26 3.94 8.43 -0.32
C GLN A 26 4.04 9.76 -1.05
N VAL A 27 2.90 10.42 -1.25
CA VAL A 27 2.87 11.80 -1.76
C VAL A 27 3.49 12.72 -0.70
N ILE A 28 4.59 13.38 -1.06
CA ILE A 28 5.31 14.30 -0.18
C ILE A 28 4.69 15.69 -0.24
N SER A 29 4.29 16.13 -1.44
CA SER A 29 3.69 17.45 -1.67
C SER A 29 2.75 17.40 -2.86
N ALA A 30 1.64 18.13 -2.77
CA ALA A 30 0.66 18.24 -3.84
C ALA A 30 0.32 19.72 -4.08
N LEU A 31 0.68 20.21 -5.26
CA LEU A 31 0.54 21.59 -5.69
C LEU A 31 -0.62 21.68 -6.68
N TYR A 32 -1.72 22.28 -6.25
CA TYR A 32 -2.92 22.51 -7.07
C TYR A 32 -3.20 24.00 -7.18
N ASP A 33 -2.39 24.71 -7.96
CA ASP A 33 -2.59 26.14 -8.22
C ASP A 33 -2.93 26.39 -9.70
N ARG A 34 -3.30 27.63 -10.03
CA ARG A 34 -3.77 28.09 -11.34
C ARG A 34 -2.82 27.75 -12.50
N PHE A 35 -1.53 27.53 -12.20
CA PHE A 35 -0.49 27.34 -13.21
C PHE A 35 -0.03 25.89 -13.38
N LYS A 36 -0.24 24.99 -12.40
CA LYS A 36 0.13 23.58 -12.52
C LYS A 36 -0.56 22.70 -11.47
N LYS A 37 -1.01 21.51 -11.90
CA LYS A 37 -1.46 20.43 -11.03
C LYS A 37 -0.38 19.36 -11.01
N VAL A 38 0.52 19.43 -10.04
CA VAL A 38 1.63 18.48 -9.89
C VAL A 38 1.76 18.05 -8.44
N PHE A 39 2.26 16.84 -8.24
CA PHE A 39 2.62 16.35 -6.93
C PHE A 39 3.97 15.63 -7.02
N SER A 40 4.69 15.59 -5.91
CA SER A 40 5.90 14.80 -5.73
C SER A 40 5.63 13.65 -4.78
N PHE A 41 6.27 12.51 -5.01
CA PHE A 41 6.17 11.34 -4.13
C PHE A 41 7.55 10.73 -3.89
N GLY A 42 7.72 10.11 -2.72
CA GLY A 42 8.88 9.30 -2.38
C GLY A 42 8.52 7.82 -2.43
N VAL A 43 9.44 6.98 -2.90
CA VAL A 43 9.28 5.52 -2.86
C VAL A 43 9.66 5.05 -1.45
N LEU A 44 8.73 4.38 -0.77
CA LEU A 44 8.97 3.79 0.55
C LEU A 44 9.58 2.39 0.43
N CYS A 45 9.02 1.56 -0.45
CA CYS A 45 9.56 0.24 -0.74
C CYS A 45 9.07 -0.27 -2.10
N ILE A 46 9.77 -1.29 -2.61
CA ILE A 46 9.36 -2.11 -3.75
C ILE A 46 9.08 -3.50 -3.21
N ARG A 47 7.90 -4.05 -3.52
CA ARG A 47 7.46 -5.39 -3.12
C ARG A 47 7.18 -6.20 -4.37
N GLU A 48 7.40 -7.50 -4.34
CA GLU A 48 6.75 -8.38 -5.32
C GLU A 48 5.23 -8.30 -5.14
N ASP A 49 4.49 -8.42 -6.24
CA ASP A 49 3.03 -8.49 -6.24
C ASP A 49 2.57 -9.84 -5.68
N GLN A 50 2.88 -10.09 -4.42
CA GLN A 50 2.19 -11.09 -3.63
C GLN A 50 0.93 -10.38 -3.12
N VAL A 51 -0.15 -10.52 -3.90
CA VAL A 51 -1.53 -10.09 -3.61
C VAL A 51 -1.68 -9.92 -2.10
N TYR A 52 -1.76 -8.67 -1.63
CA TYR A 52 -1.77 -8.26 -0.21
C TYR A 52 -2.60 -9.25 0.64
N ARG A 53 -1.96 -10.31 1.12
CA ARG A 53 -2.55 -11.23 2.06
C ARG A 53 -2.42 -10.49 3.36
N SER A 54 -3.50 -9.85 3.78
CA SER A 54 -3.62 -9.37 5.14
C SER A 54 -3.42 -10.58 6.04
N GLU A 55 -2.19 -10.79 6.50
CA GLU A 55 -1.89 -11.75 7.55
C GLU A 55 -2.51 -11.18 8.82
N GLN A 56 -3.76 -11.59 9.06
CA GLN A 56 -4.30 -11.57 10.41
C GLN A 56 -3.47 -12.60 11.20
N HIS A 57 -2.39 -12.12 11.81
CA HIS A 57 -1.64 -12.85 12.82
C HIS A 57 -2.57 -12.99 14.04
N ASN A 58 -3.41 -14.03 14.05
CA ASN A 58 -4.10 -14.45 15.25
C ASN A 58 -3.27 -15.60 15.85
N ASP A 59 -2.18 -15.22 16.51
CA ASP A 59 -1.48 -16.12 17.42
C ASP A 59 -2.42 -16.44 18.59
N ARG A 60 -3.07 -17.59 18.51
CA ARG A 60 -3.51 -18.34 19.69
C ARG A 60 -3.07 -19.79 19.53
N SER A 61 -1.78 -19.99 19.68
CA SER A 61 -1.21 -21.28 20.06
C SER A 61 -1.51 -21.48 21.55
N SER A 62 -2.29 -22.50 21.90
CA SER A 62 -2.17 -23.27 23.15
C SER A 62 -2.98 -24.56 22.99
N ASP A 63 -2.26 -25.58 22.56
CA ASP A 63 -2.24 -26.93 23.10
C ASP A 63 -3.51 -27.79 23.03
N ASP A 64 -3.51 -28.63 22.00
CA ASP A 64 -4.13 -29.96 22.01
C ASP A 64 -3.52 -30.78 23.17
N SER A 65 -4.32 -31.03 24.20
CA SER A 65 -4.11 -32.15 25.11
C SER A 65 -5.25 -33.15 24.88
N SER A 66 -5.10 -33.97 23.86
CA SER A 66 -5.89 -35.18 23.67
C SER A 66 -5.38 -36.31 24.58
N ASP A 67 -6.36 -37.02 25.14
CA ASP A 67 -6.34 -38.41 25.58
C ASP A 67 -6.10 -38.75 27.07
N LEU A 68 -7.24 -38.91 27.75
CA LEU A 68 -7.75 -40.19 28.30
C LEU A 68 -6.87 -40.95 29.32
N TYR A 69 -7.22 -40.82 30.61
CA TYR A 69 -7.46 -41.92 31.55
C TYR A 69 -8.45 -41.48 32.62
#